data_AF-A0A0G2G923-F1
#
_entry.id   AF-A0A0G2G923-F1
#
_cell.length_a   1.000
_cell.length_b   1.000
_cell.length_c   1.000
_cell.angle_alpha   90.00
_cell.angle_beta   90.00
_cell.angle_gamma   90.00
#
_symmetry.space_group_name_H-M   'P 1'
#
loop_
_entity.id
_entity.type
_entity.pdbx_description
1 polymer ?
#
loop_
_entity_poly.entity_id
_entity_poly.type
_entity_poly.pdbx_seq_one_letter_code
_entity_poly.pdbx_strand_id
1 'polypeptide(L)'
;MSTYESQPWAVSPSTTLQAFTDGVDPSATPEAQQLLSGITNATASEKVLGVRVASATKSVKDWCAELEAWTWCETFEPPLRRDPYIQEKDTQGLDKDAASTGADGTDNGDESAYWGSMPASTVMAYGVRLDQIKEELEDLNMDELKGYILDMYPMERPRPTSGYGNKRAELHLLDDFSYVVTHTMLQALPCLSYLSQLTRVWSVRLLVLHEVPHFLTGLDDVMKAMRSGWDTLDLSDDPQKSTKELDGWKEVIADTRDNLQSKITSLGRKLDRMLDALEGMNDVLPDNWIDDFEAVEADYSKWAADAQKRIFELDMLMTCT
;
A
#
# COMPACT_ATOMS: atom_id res chain seq x y z
N MET A 1 10.60 17.84 5.76
CA MET A 1 9.93 18.20 7.04
C MET A 1 10.82 19.02 8.01
N SER A 2 11.80 19.83 7.57
CA SER A 2 12.86 20.34 8.48
C SER A 2 12.63 21.72 9.11
N THR A 3 11.55 22.46 8.84
CA THR A 3 11.48 23.90 9.20
C THR A 3 10.65 24.25 10.43
N TYR A 4 9.89 23.32 11.02
CA TYR A 4 9.08 23.61 12.21
C TYR A 4 9.81 23.37 13.54
N GLU A 5 10.91 22.61 13.54
CA GLU A 5 11.65 22.26 14.75
C GLU A 5 12.62 23.36 15.22
N SER A 6 12.82 24.41 14.40
CA SER A 6 13.73 25.52 14.69
C SER A 6 13.06 26.74 15.31
N GLN A 7 11.77 26.65 15.66
CA GLN A 7 11.08 27.78 16.30
C GLN A 7 11.34 27.79 17.81
N PRO A 8 11.79 28.93 18.38
CA PRO A 8 12.18 29.04 19.80
C PRO A 8 11.07 28.66 20.80
N TRP A 9 9.80 28.73 20.37
CA TRP A 9 8.61 28.43 21.15
C TRP A 9 8.01 27.03 20.87
N ALA A 10 8.62 26.22 20.00
CA ALA A 10 8.12 24.91 19.62
C ALA A 10 8.76 23.81 20.48
N VAL A 11 8.02 23.32 21.48
CA VAL A 11 8.42 22.12 22.23
C VAL A 11 8.07 20.88 21.41
N SER A 12 9.03 19.95 21.25
CA SER A 12 8.77 18.71 20.52
C SER A 12 7.74 17.83 21.25
N PRO A 13 6.91 17.02 20.56
CA PRO A 13 5.91 16.18 21.20
C PRO A 13 6.51 15.18 22.19
N SER A 14 7.73 14.67 21.92
CA SER A 14 8.48 13.79 22.81
C SER A 14 8.89 14.51 24.10
N THR A 15 9.37 15.75 24.01
CA THR A 15 9.70 16.56 25.19
C THR A 15 8.46 16.96 25.98
N THR A 16 7.33 17.18 25.31
CA THR A 16 6.04 17.41 25.99
C THR A 16 5.56 16.16 26.73
N LEU A 17 5.69 14.98 26.12
CA LEU A 17 5.35 13.71 26.77
C LEU A 17 6.20 13.48 28.01
N GLN A 18 7.52 13.64 27.90
CA GLN A 18 8.46 13.51 29.02
C GLN A 18 8.13 14.50 30.16
N ALA A 19 7.74 15.73 29.81
CA ALA A 19 7.32 16.73 30.79
C ALA A 19 6.04 16.35 31.55
N PHE A 20 5.11 15.63 30.90
CA PHE A 20 3.90 15.12 31.56
C PHE A 20 4.13 13.83 32.37
N THR A 21 5.12 12.99 32.02
CA THR A 21 5.40 11.71 32.70
C THR A 21 6.42 11.84 33.83
N ASP A 22 7.59 12.41 33.53
CA ASP A 22 8.77 12.41 34.41
C ASP A 22 9.07 13.80 34.99
N GLY A 23 8.39 14.83 34.48
CA GLY A 23 8.59 16.23 34.84
C GLY A 23 9.52 16.97 33.88
N VAL A 24 9.67 18.28 34.09
CA VAL A 24 10.43 19.15 33.18
C VAL A 24 11.92 18.82 33.26
N ASP A 25 12.53 18.47 32.13
CA ASP A 25 13.95 18.17 32.04
C ASP A 25 14.80 19.44 32.30
N PRO A 26 15.75 19.42 33.26
CA PRO A 26 16.62 20.55 33.54
C PRO A 26 17.59 20.91 32.40
N SER A 27 17.75 20.02 31.40
CA SER A 27 18.60 20.26 30.22
C SER A 27 17.88 20.92 29.04
N ALA A 28 16.56 21.06 29.09
CA ALA A 28 15.77 21.71 28.04
C ALA A 28 16.10 23.21 27.88
N THR A 29 15.80 23.78 26.71
CA THR A 29 16.00 25.21 26.47
C THR A 29 15.23 26.06 27.50
N PRO A 30 15.76 27.22 27.91
CA PRO A 30 15.14 28.03 28.97
C PRO A 30 13.71 28.47 28.62
N GLU A 31 13.40 28.62 27.33
CA GLU A 31 12.07 28.96 26.83
C GLU A 31 11.10 27.76 26.92
N ALA A 32 11.58 26.55 26.58
CA ALA A 32 10.80 25.32 26.78
C ALA A 32 10.53 25.06 28.27
N GLN A 33 11.49 25.33 29.15
CA GLN A 33 11.30 25.20 30.61
C GLN A 33 10.23 26.17 31.13
N GLN A 34 10.18 27.40 30.61
CA GLN A 34 9.13 28.36 30.96
C GLN A 34 7.75 27.88 30.50
N LEU A 35 7.61 27.41 29.26
CA LEU A 35 6.35 26.89 28.73
C LEU A 35 5.88 25.62 29.46
N LEU A 36 6.81 24.73 29.79
CA LEU A 36 6.52 23.47 30.49
C LEU A 36 6.29 23.69 32.00
N SER A 37 6.69 24.82 32.58
CA SER A 37 6.40 25.14 33.98
C SER A 37 4.90 25.28 34.25
N GLY A 38 4.10 25.68 33.25
CA GLY A 38 2.64 25.69 33.36
C GLY A 38 2.03 24.30 33.58
N ILE A 39 2.68 23.25 33.09
CA ILE A 39 2.22 21.85 33.22
C ILE A 39 2.24 21.38 34.68
N THR A 40 3.12 21.92 35.53
CA THR A 40 3.17 21.49 36.94
C THR A 40 1.90 21.86 37.69
N ASN A 41 1.24 22.95 37.29
CA ASN A 41 0.02 23.48 37.89
C ASN A 41 -1.27 22.82 37.35
N ALA A 42 -1.16 22.00 36.30
CA ALA A 42 -2.31 21.35 35.67
C ALA A 42 -2.97 20.29 36.59
N THR A 43 -4.28 20.19 36.46
CA THR A 43 -5.15 19.22 37.15
C THR A 43 -4.82 17.79 36.72
N ALA A 44 -5.14 16.79 37.54
CA ALA A 44 -4.89 15.38 37.19
C ALA A 44 -5.55 14.96 35.85
N SER A 45 -6.77 15.44 35.58
CA SER A 45 -7.48 15.19 34.31
C SER A 45 -6.78 15.85 33.10
N GLU A 46 -6.25 17.06 33.30
CA GLU A 46 -5.51 17.81 32.28
C GLU A 46 -4.17 17.13 31.96
N LYS A 47 -3.45 16.65 32.98
CA LYS A 47 -2.23 15.86 32.78
C LYS A 47 -2.49 14.60 31.96
N VAL A 48 -3.58 13.87 32.24
CA VAL A 48 -3.96 12.68 31.45
C VAL A 48 -4.26 13.04 29.99
N LEU A 49 -4.97 14.15 29.73
CA LEU A 49 -5.23 14.63 28.37
C LEU A 49 -3.92 15.02 27.67
N GLY A 50 -3.04 15.75 28.36
CA GLY A 50 -1.73 16.15 27.85
C GLY A 50 -0.85 14.95 27.48
N VAL A 51 -0.81 13.92 28.32
CA VAL A 51 -0.14 12.64 28.01
C VAL A 51 -0.74 12.02 26.75
N ARG A 52 -2.07 11.91 26.65
CA ARG A 52 -2.74 11.27 25.50
C ARG A 52 -2.47 12.02 24.19
N VAL A 53 -2.51 13.35 24.20
CA VAL A 53 -2.22 14.18 23.02
C VAL A 53 -0.74 14.10 22.62
N ALA A 54 0.17 14.12 23.60
CA ALA A 54 1.60 14.02 23.34
C ALA A 54 1.99 12.63 22.83
N SER A 55 1.44 11.56 23.41
CA SER A 55 1.65 10.18 22.94
C SER A 55 1.07 9.98 21.54
N ALA A 56 -0.14 10.50 21.28
CA ALA A 56 -0.76 10.46 19.96
C ALA A 56 0.11 11.10 18.89
N THR A 57 0.55 12.33 19.15
CA THR A 57 1.38 13.09 18.21
C THR A 57 2.73 12.42 17.99
N LYS A 58 3.31 11.82 19.03
CA LYS A 58 4.55 11.04 18.93
C LYS A 58 4.35 9.80 18.06
N SER A 59 3.35 8.97 18.34
CA SER A 59 3.07 7.77 17.56
C SER A 59 2.85 8.08 16.08
N VAL A 60 2.08 9.13 15.75
CA VAL A 60 1.87 9.56 14.36
C VAL A 60 3.19 9.95 13.68
N LYS A 61 4.11 10.62 14.38
CA LYS A 61 5.43 10.96 13.84
C LYS A 61 6.30 9.72 13.65
N ASP A 62 6.29 8.81 14.61
CA ASP A 62 7.05 7.57 14.57
C ASP A 62 6.59 6.68 13.40
N TRP A 63 5.26 6.57 13.17
CA TRP A 63 4.70 5.87 12.01
C TRP A 63 5.06 6.53 10.68
N CYS A 64 5.07 7.87 10.60
CA CYS A 64 5.55 8.57 9.40
C CYS A 64 7.02 8.23 9.10
N ALA A 65 7.88 8.29 10.11
CA ALA A 65 9.30 7.96 9.95
C ALA A 65 9.50 6.47 9.58
N GLU A 66 8.69 5.58 10.14
CA GLU A 66 8.69 4.15 9.79
C GLU A 66 8.32 3.93 8.32
N LEU A 67 7.21 4.52 7.84
CA LEU A 67 6.76 4.40 6.45
C LEU A 67 7.71 5.08 5.44
N GLU A 68 8.42 6.12 5.84
CA GLU A 68 9.49 6.73 5.04
C GLU A 68 10.74 5.85 4.97
N ALA A 69 11.03 5.08 6.03
CA ALA A 69 12.16 4.17 6.07
C ALA A 69 11.94 2.88 5.25
N TRP A 70 10.68 2.59 4.86
CA TRP A 70 10.39 1.46 3.98
C TRP A 70 11.01 1.68 2.61
N THR A 71 11.78 0.70 2.14
CA THR A 71 12.52 0.78 0.89
C THR A 71 11.61 0.48 -0.30
N TRP A 72 11.33 1.49 -1.12
CA TRP A 72 10.62 1.34 -2.40
C TRP A 72 11.63 1.34 -3.56
N CYS A 73 11.54 0.37 -4.47
CA CYS A 73 12.48 0.23 -5.59
C CYS A 73 12.07 1.01 -6.86
N GLU A 74 11.12 1.95 -6.76
CA GLU A 74 10.60 2.80 -7.87
C GLU A 74 10.01 2.03 -9.06
N THR A 75 9.94 0.70 -9.00
CA THR A 75 9.50 -0.15 -10.12
C THR A 75 8.84 -1.43 -9.57
N PHE A 76 7.86 -1.97 -10.28
CA PHE A 76 7.16 -3.22 -9.93
C PHE A 76 7.84 -4.47 -10.52
N GLU A 77 8.80 -4.29 -11.43
CA GLU A 77 9.51 -5.37 -12.09
C GLU A 77 10.35 -6.19 -11.08
N PRO A 78 10.31 -7.53 -11.16
CA PRO A 78 11.24 -8.37 -10.43
C PRO A 78 12.68 -8.00 -10.76
N PRO A 79 13.60 -7.94 -9.77
CA PRO A 79 15.00 -7.73 -10.07
C PRO A 79 15.49 -8.82 -11.01
N LEU A 80 15.94 -8.44 -12.21
CA LEU A 80 16.57 -9.31 -13.20
C LEU A 80 17.77 -10.01 -12.54
N ARG A 81 17.57 -11.25 -12.06
CA ARG A 81 18.56 -12.12 -11.38
C ARG A 81 19.66 -11.33 -10.65
N ARG A 82 19.42 -11.02 -9.37
CA ARG A 82 20.50 -10.50 -8.51
C ARG A 82 21.55 -11.61 -8.33
N ASP A 83 22.80 -11.32 -8.70
CA ASP A 83 23.96 -12.20 -8.53
C ASP A 83 23.96 -12.80 -7.10
N PRO A 84 24.18 -14.13 -6.92
CA PRO A 84 24.18 -14.78 -5.61
C PRO A 84 25.23 -14.25 -4.62
N TYR A 85 26.11 -13.33 -5.05
CA TYR A 85 27.10 -12.69 -4.20
C TYR A 85 26.54 -11.61 -3.25
N ILE A 86 25.32 -11.10 -3.50
CA ILE A 86 24.71 -10.04 -2.66
C ILE A 86 23.94 -10.62 -1.46
N GLN A 87 23.63 -11.93 -1.45
CA GLN A 87 22.91 -12.60 -0.35
C GLN A 87 23.64 -12.54 1.00
N GLU A 88 24.98 -12.50 1.02
CA GLU A 88 25.74 -12.59 2.29
C GLU A 88 25.81 -11.28 3.08
N LYS A 89 25.59 -10.11 2.46
CA LYS A 89 25.75 -8.82 3.16
C LYS A 89 24.50 -8.33 3.88
N ASP A 90 23.31 -8.67 3.41
CA ASP A 90 22.06 -8.21 4.03
C ASP A 90 21.54 -9.17 5.13
N THR A 91 22.07 -10.40 5.18
CA THR A 91 21.72 -11.40 6.21
C THR A 91 22.74 -11.51 7.36
N GLN A 92 23.92 -10.88 7.25
CA GLN A 92 24.97 -10.93 8.30
C GLN A 92 24.74 -9.97 9.49
N GLY A 93 23.60 -9.28 9.56
CA GLY A 93 23.30 -8.31 10.63
C GLY A 93 22.51 -8.84 11.83
N LEU A 94 22.00 -10.06 11.80
CA LEU A 94 21.15 -10.62 12.86
C LEU A 94 21.68 -11.98 13.33
N ASP A 95 22.37 -11.94 14.47
CA ASP A 95 22.56 -12.99 15.48
C ASP A 95 23.01 -14.40 15.02
N LYS A 96 24.33 -14.55 14.90
CA LYS A 96 25.02 -15.85 14.99
C LYS A 96 25.31 -16.16 16.46
N ASP A 97 24.37 -16.79 17.16
CA ASP A 97 24.63 -17.50 18.42
C ASP A 97 23.53 -18.55 18.71
N ALA A 98 23.57 -19.69 18.01
CA ALA A 98 23.15 -21.00 18.54
C ALA A 98 23.55 -22.12 17.57
N ALA A 99 24.15 -23.16 18.12
CA ALA A 99 24.89 -24.17 17.39
C ALA A 99 24.03 -25.26 16.73
N SER A 100 24.45 -25.62 15.51
CA SER A 100 24.52 -26.95 14.87
C SER A 100 23.61 -28.08 15.38
N THR A 101 22.86 -28.72 14.48
CA THR A 101 22.86 -30.19 14.25
C THR A 101 22.14 -30.53 12.93
N GLY A 102 22.76 -31.36 12.10
CA GLY A 102 22.04 -32.29 11.21
C GLY A 102 21.92 -31.90 9.74
N ALA A 103 22.69 -32.61 8.91
CA ALA A 103 22.53 -32.63 7.47
C ALA A 103 21.22 -33.34 7.06
N ASP A 104 20.45 -32.72 6.17
CA ASP A 104 19.79 -33.43 5.07
C ASP A 104 19.55 -32.46 3.91
N GLY A 105 19.82 -32.94 2.71
CA GLY A 105 19.62 -32.20 1.47
C GLY A 105 18.16 -32.26 1.07
N THR A 106 17.41 -31.22 1.43
CA THR A 106 16.08 -30.97 0.90
C THR A 106 16.08 -29.59 0.25
N ASP A 107 16.16 -29.59 -1.08
CA ASP A 107 15.42 -28.72 -1.99
C ASP A 107 14.94 -27.39 -1.38
N ASN A 108 15.82 -26.39 -1.34
CA ASN A 108 15.44 -24.99 -1.07
C ASN A 108 14.75 -24.39 -2.31
N GLY A 109 13.63 -24.98 -2.74
CA GLY A 109 12.78 -24.50 -3.83
C GLY A 109 11.95 -23.26 -3.46
N ASP A 110 11.99 -22.83 -2.20
CA ASP A 110 11.35 -21.63 -1.67
C ASP A 110 12.38 -20.51 -1.40
N GLU A 111 13.24 -20.22 -2.40
CA GLU A 111 13.99 -18.96 -2.42
C GLU A 111 13.01 -17.79 -2.55
N SER A 112 12.37 -17.40 -1.43
CA SER A 112 11.58 -16.19 -1.20
C SER A 112 10.88 -15.67 -2.45
N ALA A 113 9.78 -16.32 -2.86
CA ALA A 113 9.02 -15.95 -4.05
C ALA A 113 8.85 -14.42 -4.13
N TYR A 114 9.49 -13.80 -5.11
CA TYR A 114 9.45 -12.36 -5.29
C TYR A 114 8.08 -11.96 -5.85
N TRP A 115 7.46 -10.97 -5.24
CA TRP A 115 6.20 -10.36 -5.68
C TRP A 115 6.52 -9.05 -6.38
N GLY A 116 6.94 -9.14 -7.64
CA GLY A 116 7.53 -8.00 -8.33
C GLY A 116 8.90 -7.65 -7.74
N SER A 117 9.11 -6.38 -7.43
CA SER A 117 10.42 -5.87 -6.96
C SER A 117 10.80 -6.24 -5.53
N MET A 118 9.87 -6.80 -4.73
CA MET A 118 10.10 -7.13 -3.31
C MET A 118 9.79 -8.61 -3.00
N PRO A 119 10.43 -9.20 -1.98
CA PRO A 119 10.13 -10.57 -1.56
C PRO A 119 8.74 -10.65 -0.90
N ALA A 120 8.01 -11.74 -1.14
CA ALA A 120 6.66 -11.94 -0.61
C ALA A 120 6.58 -11.79 0.92
N SER A 121 7.60 -12.24 1.65
CA SER A 121 7.67 -12.12 3.11
C SER A 121 7.64 -10.65 3.57
N THR A 122 8.36 -9.77 2.89
CA THR A 122 8.37 -8.34 3.18
C THR A 122 7.07 -7.66 2.78
N VAL A 123 6.48 -8.02 1.63
CA VAL A 123 5.17 -7.47 1.20
C VAL A 123 4.08 -7.81 2.20
N MET A 124 4.02 -9.05 2.66
CA MET A 124 3.04 -9.49 3.66
C MET A 124 3.29 -8.82 5.02
N ALA A 125 4.56 -8.70 5.46
CA ALA A 125 4.91 -8.01 6.69
C ALA A 125 4.50 -6.53 6.67
N TYR A 126 4.75 -5.84 5.55
CA TYR A 126 4.31 -4.45 5.35
C TYR A 126 2.79 -4.34 5.31
N GLY A 127 2.07 -5.29 4.71
CA GLY A 127 0.61 -5.34 4.74
C GLY A 127 0.06 -5.41 6.16
N VAL A 128 0.53 -6.39 6.95
CA VAL A 128 0.13 -6.56 8.35
C VAL A 128 0.46 -5.31 9.18
N ARG A 129 1.66 -4.75 9.00
CA ARG A 129 2.07 -3.56 9.73
C ARG A 129 1.24 -2.33 9.36
N LEU A 130 0.88 -2.19 8.08
CA LEU A 130 0.05 -1.08 7.62
C LEU A 130 -1.37 -1.15 8.16
N ASP A 131 -1.96 -2.35 8.24
CA ASP A 131 -3.26 -2.56 8.85
C ASP A 131 -3.22 -2.29 10.37
N GLN A 132 -2.15 -2.70 11.04
CA GLN A 132 -1.93 -2.36 12.45
C GLN A 132 -1.83 -0.84 12.66
N ILE A 133 -1.11 -0.10 11.81
CA ILE A 133 -1.02 1.36 11.90
C ILE A 133 -2.39 2.02 11.68
N LYS A 134 -3.23 1.47 10.79
CA LYS A 134 -4.61 1.97 10.58
C LYS A 134 -5.48 1.74 11.81
N GLU A 135 -5.43 0.55 12.40
CA GLU A 135 -6.16 0.21 13.63
C GLU A 135 -5.69 1.09 14.81
N GLU A 136 -4.38 1.22 15.02
CA GLU A 136 -3.81 2.08 16.06
C GLU A 136 -4.17 3.56 15.86
N LEU A 137 -4.28 4.04 14.61
CA LEU A 137 -4.71 5.40 14.30
C LEU A 137 -6.20 5.64 14.59
N GLU A 138 -7.05 4.65 14.32
CA GLU A 138 -8.48 4.70 14.65
C GLU A 138 -8.69 4.69 16.18
N ASP A 139 -7.99 3.82 16.89
CA ASP A 139 -8.01 3.72 18.36
C ASP A 139 -7.56 5.02 19.04
N LEU A 140 -6.62 5.73 18.43
CA LEU A 140 -6.12 7.00 18.95
C LEU A 140 -7.22 8.07 19.02
N ASN A 141 -8.23 7.96 18.15
CA ASN A 141 -9.42 8.79 18.08
C ASN A 141 -9.10 10.29 18.17
N MET A 142 -8.30 10.78 17.22
CA MET A 142 -7.84 12.17 17.17
C MET A 142 -8.99 13.19 17.12
N ASP A 143 -10.16 12.80 16.63
CA ASP A 143 -11.35 13.65 16.61
C ASP A 143 -11.95 13.87 18.01
N GLU A 144 -11.91 12.86 18.87
CA GLU A 144 -12.29 13.00 20.28
C GLU A 144 -11.31 13.91 21.02
N LEU A 145 -10.00 13.73 20.80
CA LEU A 145 -8.96 14.61 21.37
C LEU A 145 -9.13 16.06 20.92
N LYS A 146 -9.44 16.28 19.64
CA LYS A 146 -9.77 17.60 19.10
C LYS A 146 -11.00 18.18 19.77
N GLY A 147 -12.04 17.39 20.01
CA GLY A 147 -13.25 17.80 20.72
C GLY A 147 -12.92 18.31 22.13
N TYR A 148 -12.13 17.55 22.90
CA TYR A 148 -11.71 17.95 24.24
C TYR A 148 -10.90 19.25 24.24
N ILE A 149 -9.96 19.41 23.31
CA ILE A 149 -9.17 20.64 23.20
C ILE A 149 -10.05 21.83 22.83
N LEU A 150 -11.02 21.66 21.93
CA LEU A 150 -11.96 22.72 21.56
C LEU A 150 -12.89 23.10 22.72
N ASP A 151 -13.31 22.13 23.54
CA ASP A 151 -14.13 22.38 24.73
C ASP A 151 -13.35 23.11 25.84
N MET A 152 -12.02 22.98 25.89
CA MET A 152 -11.17 23.78 26.79
C MET A 152 -11.18 25.28 26.46
N TYR A 153 -11.57 25.65 25.24
CA TYR A 153 -11.79 27.03 24.84
C TYR A 153 -13.29 27.34 24.87
N PRO A 154 -13.83 27.90 25.98
CA PRO A 154 -15.20 28.38 25.98
C PRO A 154 -15.30 29.55 25.00
N MET A 155 -15.64 29.25 23.74
CA MET A 155 -16.16 30.24 22.82
C MET A 155 -17.48 30.70 23.41
N GLU A 156 -17.47 31.89 24.02
CA GLU A 156 -18.68 32.62 24.36
C GLU A 156 -19.49 32.81 23.07
N ARG A 157 -20.36 31.85 22.73
CA ARG A 157 -21.39 32.09 21.71
C ARG A 157 -22.20 33.28 22.25
N PRO A 158 -22.26 34.42 21.55
CA PRO A 158 -23.10 35.52 21.97
C PRO A 158 -24.54 35.02 21.94
N ARG A 159 -25.10 34.76 23.13
CA ARG A 159 -26.54 34.56 23.28
C ARG A 159 -27.19 35.85 22.78
N PRO A 160 -28.18 35.80 21.88
CA PRO A 160 -28.93 36.99 21.49
C PRO A 160 -29.86 37.34 22.64
N THR A 161 -29.30 37.92 23.71
CA THR A 161 -30.09 38.53 24.77
C THR A 161 -29.95 40.02 24.58
N SER A 162 -31.00 40.61 24.00
CA SER A 162 -31.21 42.04 23.90
C SER A 162 -30.97 42.70 25.26
N GLY A 163 -29.80 43.31 25.42
CA GLY A 163 -29.42 43.97 26.66
C GLY A 163 -28.08 44.64 26.45
N TYR A 164 -28.11 45.93 26.11
CA TYR A 164 -26.95 46.81 26.15
C TYR A 164 -26.44 46.89 27.59
N GLY A 165 -25.61 45.92 27.97
CA GLY A 165 -24.77 45.95 29.15
C GLY A 165 -23.36 45.64 28.69
N ASN A 166 -22.42 46.54 28.96
CA ASN A 166 -20.99 46.34 28.75
C ASN A 166 -20.51 45.11 29.53
N LYS A 167 -20.76 43.90 29.01
CA LYS A 167 -19.93 42.75 29.31
C LYS A 167 -18.70 42.94 28.45
N ARG A 168 -17.68 43.57 29.04
CA ARG A 168 -16.32 43.45 28.50
C ARG A 168 -16.12 41.95 28.26
N ALA A 169 -15.77 41.56 27.04
CA ALA A 169 -15.25 40.22 26.81
C ALA A 169 -14.12 40.03 27.84
N GLU A 170 -14.35 39.19 28.84
CA GLU A 170 -13.28 38.81 29.76
C GLU A 170 -12.29 38.03 28.91
N LEU A 171 -11.25 38.72 28.46
CA LEU A 171 -10.10 38.10 27.80
C LEU A 171 -9.45 37.22 28.87
N HIS A 172 -9.87 35.96 28.94
CA HIS A 172 -9.18 34.97 29.74
C HIS A 172 -7.77 34.82 29.19
N LEU A 173 -6.78 35.11 30.03
CA LEU A 173 -5.38 34.79 29.77
C LEU A 173 -5.34 33.29 29.45
N LEU A 174 -4.85 32.93 28.26
CA LEU A 174 -4.72 31.53 27.86
C LEU A 174 -3.89 30.81 28.91
N ASP A 175 -4.43 29.72 29.45
CA ASP A 175 -3.66 28.86 30.35
C ASP A 175 -2.50 28.24 29.56
N ASP A 176 -1.30 28.23 30.15
CA ASP A 176 -0.08 27.75 29.51
C ASP A 176 -0.23 26.27 29.11
N PHE A 177 -0.97 25.49 29.90
CA PHE A 177 -1.33 24.10 29.58
C PHE A 177 -2.13 23.99 28.27
N SER A 178 -3.21 24.78 28.13
CA SER A 178 -4.05 24.80 26.92
C SER A 178 -3.25 25.18 25.68
N TYR A 179 -2.31 26.11 25.81
CA TYR A 179 -1.40 26.48 24.73
C TYR A 179 -0.50 25.31 24.32
N VAL A 180 0.16 24.65 25.27
CA VAL A 180 1.05 23.51 24.98
C VAL A 180 0.30 22.36 24.31
N VAL A 181 -0.86 21.98 24.85
CA VAL A 181 -1.66 20.87 24.29
C VAL A 181 -2.16 21.20 22.89
N THR A 182 -2.72 22.40 22.69
CA THR A 182 -3.20 22.83 21.37
C THR A 182 -2.07 22.93 20.36
N HIS A 183 -0.91 23.44 20.78
CA HIS A 183 0.27 23.50 19.93
C HIS A 183 0.73 22.10 19.51
N THR A 184 0.81 21.14 20.45
CA THR A 184 1.16 19.76 20.11
C THR A 184 0.15 19.12 19.15
N MET A 185 -1.15 19.37 19.33
CA MET A 185 -2.18 18.89 18.42
C MET A 185 -2.09 19.52 17.04
N LEU A 186 -1.83 20.83 16.95
CA LEU A 186 -1.62 21.52 15.68
C LEU A 186 -0.40 20.98 14.93
N GLN A 187 0.64 20.55 15.64
CA GLN A 187 1.79 19.87 15.03
C GLN A 187 1.45 18.47 14.52
N ALA A 188 0.47 17.79 15.12
CA ALA A 188 0.01 16.48 14.67
C ALA A 188 -0.76 16.53 13.34
N LEU A 189 -1.50 17.61 13.06
CA LEU A 189 -2.41 17.70 11.89
C LEU A 189 -1.69 17.53 10.54
N PRO A 190 -0.57 18.23 10.24
CA PRO A 190 0.17 17.99 9.01
C PRO A 190 0.70 16.56 8.93
N CYS A 191 1.19 16.03 10.05
CA CYS A 191 1.72 14.67 10.12
C CYS A 191 0.64 13.62 9.85
N LEU A 192 -0.59 13.83 10.32
CA LEU A 192 -1.73 12.95 10.05
C LEU A 192 -2.11 12.97 8.57
N SER A 193 -2.17 14.16 7.95
CA SER A 193 -2.45 14.28 6.52
C SER A 193 -1.39 13.58 5.67
N TYR A 194 -0.13 13.69 6.09
CA TYR A 194 1.00 13.05 5.45
C TYR A 194 0.99 11.52 5.64
N LEU A 195 0.69 11.05 6.86
CA LEU A 195 0.52 9.63 7.16
C LEU A 195 -0.61 9.02 6.33
N SER A 196 -1.74 9.71 6.18
CA SER A 196 -2.86 9.25 5.35
C SER A 196 -2.44 9.14 3.87
N GLN A 197 -1.64 10.08 3.37
CA GLN A 197 -1.10 9.99 2.02
C GLN A 197 -0.12 8.82 1.87
N LEU A 198 0.83 8.65 2.79
CA LEU A 198 1.79 7.54 2.78
C LEU A 198 1.11 6.19 2.87
N THR A 199 0.16 6.03 3.79
CA THR A 199 -0.62 4.78 3.95
C THR A 199 -1.45 4.49 2.71
N ARG A 200 -2.03 5.50 2.04
CA ARG A 200 -2.71 5.32 0.75
C ARG A 200 -1.74 4.82 -0.33
N VAL A 201 -0.59 5.49 -0.49
CA VAL A 201 0.42 5.11 -1.49
C VAL A 201 0.92 3.69 -1.24
N TRP A 202 1.29 3.35 -0.01
CA TRP A 202 1.74 2.02 0.35
C TRP A 202 0.63 0.97 0.21
N SER A 203 -0.62 1.28 0.55
CA SER A 203 -1.76 0.35 0.34
C SER A 203 -1.91 -0.03 -1.14
N VAL A 204 -1.83 0.96 -2.05
CA VAL A 204 -1.92 0.71 -3.49
C VAL A 204 -0.70 -0.07 -3.98
N ARG A 205 0.52 0.31 -3.58
CA ARG A 205 1.75 -0.43 -3.96
C ARG A 205 1.67 -1.89 -3.54
N LEU A 206 1.25 -2.18 -2.31
CA LEU A 206 1.11 -3.55 -1.80
C LEU A 206 0.04 -4.34 -2.54
N LEU A 207 -1.09 -3.70 -2.89
CA LEU A 207 -2.14 -4.32 -3.71
C LEU A 207 -1.61 -4.72 -5.08
N VAL A 208 -0.90 -3.81 -5.77
CA VAL A 208 -0.33 -4.10 -7.08
C VAL A 208 0.71 -5.21 -6.97
N LEU A 209 1.63 -5.15 -6.00
CA LEU A 209 2.64 -6.21 -5.80
C LEU A 209 2.02 -7.59 -5.55
N HIS A 210 0.88 -7.64 -4.86
CA HIS A 210 0.14 -8.89 -4.65
C HIS A 210 -0.48 -9.44 -5.95
N GLU A 211 -0.96 -8.56 -6.84
CA GLU A 211 -1.56 -8.96 -8.13
C GLU A 211 -0.51 -9.33 -9.18
N VAL A 212 0.71 -8.76 -9.13
CA VAL A 212 1.77 -8.99 -10.12
C VAL A 212 2.10 -10.47 -10.36
N PRO A 213 2.38 -11.32 -9.34
CA PRO A 213 2.66 -12.74 -9.56
C PRO A 213 1.52 -13.46 -10.28
N HIS A 214 0.29 -13.12 -9.93
CA HIS A 214 -0.92 -13.74 -10.50
C HIS A 214 -1.18 -13.29 -11.94
N PHE A 215 -0.70 -12.09 -12.31
CA PHE A 215 -0.69 -11.61 -13.68
C PHE A 215 0.40 -12.30 -14.51
N LEU A 216 1.65 -12.32 -14.01
CA LEU A 216 2.79 -12.91 -14.73
C LEU A 216 2.63 -14.41 -14.99
N THR A 217 2.15 -15.16 -13.99
CA THR A 217 1.84 -16.60 -14.16
C THR A 217 0.68 -16.80 -15.15
N GLY A 218 -0.35 -15.95 -15.10
CA GLY A 218 -1.45 -15.96 -16.05
C GLY A 218 -1.01 -15.67 -17.48
N LEU A 219 -0.05 -14.76 -17.66
CA LEU A 219 0.51 -14.41 -18.96
C LEU A 219 1.28 -15.59 -19.56
N ASP A 220 2.15 -16.24 -18.79
CA ASP A 220 2.87 -17.45 -19.22
C ASP A 220 1.90 -18.61 -19.55
N ASP A 221 0.85 -18.79 -18.75
CA ASP A 221 -0.20 -19.78 -19.02
C ASP A 221 -0.96 -19.50 -20.32
N VAL A 222 -1.29 -18.23 -20.60
CA VAL A 222 -1.95 -17.84 -21.85
C VAL A 222 -0.99 -18.03 -23.03
N MET A 223 0.28 -17.67 -22.90
CA MET A 223 1.28 -17.90 -23.95
C MET A 223 1.45 -19.39 -24.27
N LYS A 224 1.45 -20.26 -23.26
CA LYS A 224 1.48 -21.72 -23.45
C LYS A 224 0.20 -22.22 -24.10
N ALA A 225 -0.96 -21.75 -23.65
CA ALA A 225 -2.25 -22.08 -24.24
C ALA A 225 -2.34 -21.63 -25.71
N MET A 226 -1.81 -20.46 -26.03
CA MET A 226 -1.68 -19.96 -27.41
C MET A 226 -0.89 -20.89 -28.29
N ARG A 227 0.30 -21.30 -27.85
CA ARG A 227 1.14 -22.24 -28.59
C ARG A 227 0.39 -23.55 -28.84
N SER A 228 -0.28 -24.09 -27.83
CA SER A 228 -1.09 -25.29 -28.00
C SER A 228 -2.28 -25.08 -28.95
N GLY A 229 -2.87 -23.88 -28.99
CA GLY A 229 -3.94 -23.53 -29.92
C GLY A 229 -3.47 -23.42 -31.37
N TRP A 230 -2.23 -22.97 -31.60
CA TRP A 230 -1.61 -23.01 -32.93
C TRP A 230 -1.29 -24.44 -33.36
N ASP A 231 -0.76 -25.27 -32.45
CA ASP A 231 -0.48 -26.68 -32.73
C ASP A 231 -1.77 -27.45 -33.11
N THR A 232 -2.88 -27.23 -32.39
CA THR A 232 -4.17 -27.88 -32.72
C THR A 232 -4.73 -27.43 -34.06
N LEU A 233 -4.46 -26.19 -34.46
CA LEU A 233 -4.83 -25.66 -35.75
C LEU A 233 -4.02 -26.38 -36.85
N ASP A 234 -2.70 -26.46 -36.72
CA ASP A 234 -1.77 -27.06 -37.70
C ASP A 234 -1.90 -28.59 -37.84
N LEU A 235 -2.29 -29.32 -36.79
CA LEU A 235 -2.55 -30.77 -36.81
C LEU A 235 -3.72 -31.21 -37.73
N SER A 236 -4.43 -30.26 -38.33
CA SER A 236 -5.60 -30.52 -39.19
C SER A 236 -5.32 -30.53 -40.69
N ASP A 237 -4.07 -30.33 -41.12
CA ASP A 237 -3.67 -30.30 -42.54
C ASP A 237 -3.79 -31.64 -43.30
N ASP A 238 -4.34 -32.69 -42.68
CA ASP A 238 -4.50 -34.01 -43.31
C ASP A 238 -5.89 -34.15 -43.98
N PRO A 239 -5.99 -34.09 -45.33
CA PRO A 239 -7.24 -33.90 -46.07
C PRO A 239 -8.16 -35.13 -46.17
N GLN A 240 -7.94 -36.19 -45.36
CA GLN A 240 -8.70 -37.45 -45.44
C GLN A 240 -9.56 -37.79 -44.21
N LYS A 241 -9.75 -36.85 -43.27
CA LYS A 241 -10.55 -37.12 -42.05
C LYS A 241 -12.05 -37.22 -42.34
N SER A 242 -12.70 -38.18 -41.68
CA SER A 242 -14.14 -38.46 -41.82
C SER A 242 -14.99 -37.25 -41.37
N THR A 243 -16.21 -37.10 -41.91
CA THR A 243 -17.14 -36.02 -41.51
C THR A 243 -17.42 -35.96 -40.01
N LYS A 244 -17.33 -37.09 -39.28
CA LYS A 244 -17.44 -37.16 -37.81
C LYS A 244 -16.21 -36.67 -37.07
N GLU A 245 -15.02 -36.88 -37.63
CA GLU A 245 -13.76 -36.39 -37.06
C GLU A 245 -13.63 -34.87 -37.26
N LEU A 246 -14.25 -34.36 -38.33
CA LEU A 246 -14.32 -32.94 -38.64
C LEU A 246 -15.29 -32.17 -37.74
N ASP A 247 -16.42 -32.76 -37.37
CA ASP A 247 -17.35 -32.18 -36.39
C ASP A 247 -16.72 -32.13 -34.98
N GLY A 248 -16.06 -33.21 -34.56
CA GLY A 248 -15.29 -33.21 -33.31
C GLY A 248 -14.12 -32.22 -33.31
N TRP A 249 -13.51 -31.95 -34.47
CA TRP A 249 -12.47 -30.92 -34.58
C TRP A 249 -13.02 -29.49 -34.48
N LYS A 250 -14.21 -29.23 -35.04
CA LYS A 250 -14.92 -27.95 -34.84
C LYS A 250 -15.23 -27.72 -33.36
N GLU A 251 -15.68 -28.76 -32.65
CA GLU A 251 -15.92 -28.70 -31.20
C GLU A 251 -14.64 -28.40 -30.41
N VAL A 252 -13.52 -29.08 -30.72
CA VAL A 252 -12.22 -28.82 -30.08
C VAL A 252 -11.71 -27.38 -30.33
N ILE A 253 -11.93 -26.82 -31.52
CA ILE A 253 -11.59 -25.42 -31.80
C ILE A 253 -12.49 -24.45 -31.03
N ALA A 254 -13.79 -24.73 -30.95
CA ALA A 254 -14.70 -23.90 -30.17
C ALA A 254 -14.32 -23.92 -28.68
N ASP A 255 -14.01 -25.09 -28.13
CA ASP A 255 -13.60 -25.26 -26.74
C ASP A 255 -12.26 -24.55 -26.43
N THR A 256 -11.27 -24.68 -27.33
CA THR A 256 -9.99 -23.99 -27.18
C THR A 256 -10.14 -22.48 -27.29
N ARG A 257 -11.02 -21.99 -28.18
CA ARG A 257 -11.38 -20.58 -28.29
C ARG A 257 -11.99 -20.06 -27.00
N ASP A 258 -12.98 -20.75 -26.46
CA ASP A 258 -13.68 -20.31 -25.25
C ASP A 258 -12.76 -20.30 -24.03
N ASN A 259 -11.90 -21.32 -23.90
CA ASN A 259 -10.88 -21.38 -22.84
C ASN A 259 -9.89 -20.22 -22.95
N LEU A 260 -9.37 -19.97 -24.15
CA LEU A 260 -8.40 -18.91 -24.42
C LEU A 260 -9.01 -17.52 -24.20
N GLN A 261 -10.23 -17.29 -24.68
CA GLN A 261 -10.98 -16.07 -24.46
C GLN A 261 -11.24 -15.82 -22.97
N SER A 262 -11.62 -16.86 -22.21
CA SER A 262 -11.83 -16.77 -20.77
C SER A 262 -10.54 -16.37 -20.04
N LYS A 263 -9.41 -17.00 -20.38
CA LYS A 263 -8.10 -16.69 -19.79
C LYS A 263 -7.64 -15.27 -20.12
N ILE A 264 -7.71 -14.84 -21.38
CA ILE A 264 -7.34 -13.47 -21.80
C ILE A 264 -8.23 -12.44 -21.11
N THR A 265 -9.56 -12.66 -21.09
CA THR A 265 -10.49 -11.75 -20.40
C THR A 265 -10.18 -11.66 -18.91
N SER A 266 -9.82 -12.79 -18.27
CA SER A 266 -9.44 -12.80 -16.86
C SER A 266 -8.13 -12.06 -16.60
N LEU A 267 -7.17 -12.16 -17.52
CA LEU A 267 -5.87 -11.49 -17.45
C LEU A 267 -6.04 -9.97 -17.67
N GLY A 268 -6.82 -9.57 -18.67
CA GLY A 268 -7.17 -8.16 -18.91
C GLY A 268 -7.86 -7.52 -17.71
N ARG A 269 -8.82 -8.21 -17.08
CA ARG A 269 -9.45 -7.72 -15.84
C ARG A 269 -8.47 -7.52 -14.68
N LYS A 270 -7.40 -8.33 -14.59
CA LYS A 270 -6.36 -8.13 -13.57
C LYS A 270 -5.48 -6.94 -13.90
N LEU A 271 -5.10 -6.78 -15.17
CA LEU A 271 -4.35 -5.62 -15.65
C LEU A 271 -5.14 -4.33 -15.39
N ASP A 272 -6.41 -4.29 -15.77
CA ASP A 272 -7.31 -3.15 -15.54
C ASP A 272 -7.41 -2.81 -14.04
N ARG A 273 -7.58 -3.81 -13.17
CA ARG A 273 -7.59 -3.56 -11.70
C ARG A 273 -6.31 -2.92 -11.20
N MET A 274 -5.16 -3.34 -11.72
CA MET A 274 -3.87 -2.74 -11.35
C MET A 274 -3.78 -1.31 -11.87
N LEU A 275 -4.20 -1.05 -13.11
CA LEU A 275 -4.22 0.29 -13.70
C LEU A 275 -5.19 1.24 -12.98
N ASP A 276 -6.40 0.78 -12.66
CA ASP A 276 -7.40 1.52 -11.88
C ASP A 276 -6.87 1.85 -10.48
N ALA A 277 -6.16 0.92 -9.84
CA ALA A 277 -5.55 1.16 -8.53
C ALA A 277 -4.44 2.21 -8.59
N LEU A 278 -3.69 2.27 -9.70
CA LEU A 278 -2.63 3.24 -9.94
C LEU A 278 -3.14 4.60 -10.47
N GLU A 279 -4.42 4.73 -10.79
CA GLU A 279 -4.99 5.98 -11.32
C GLU A 279 -4.76 7.14 -10.34
N GLY A 280 -4.11 8.19 -10.82
CA GLY A 280 -3.78 9.38 -10.02
C GLY A 280 -2.59 9.20 -9.07
N MET A 281 -1.82 8.12 -9.19
CA MET A 281 -0.52 7.97 -8.54
C MET A 281 0.64 8.30 -9.49
N ASN A 282 1.84 8.50 -8.93
CA ASN A 282 3.07 8.73 -9.70
C ASN A 282 3.74 7.43 -10.16
N ASP A 283 3.40 6.28 -9.53
CA ASP A 283 3.96 4.99 -9.89
C ASP A 283 3.25 4.42 -11.12
N VAL A 284 3.99 3.79 -12.03
CA VAL A 284 3.48 3.27 -13.31
C VAL A 284 3.82 1.79 -13.42
N LEU A 285 2.94 1.00 -14.06
CA LEU A 285 3.28 -0.37 -14.43
C LEU A 285 4.38 -0.38 -15.51
N PRO A 286 5.24 -1.39 -15.52
CA PRO A 286 6.20 -1.59 -16.61
C PRO A 286 5.49 -1.68 -17.98
N ASP A 287 5.92 -0.87 -18.94
CA ASP A 287 5.35 -0.85 -20.30
C ASP A 287 5.45 -2.21 -21.00
N ASN A 288 6.51 -2.98 -20.71
CA ASN A 288 6.70 -4.31 -21.27
C ASN A 288 5.57 -5.30 -20.93
N TRP A 289 4.95 -5.18 -19.75
CA TRP A 289 3.83 -6.05 -19.36
C TRP A 289 2.56 -5.74 -20.15
N ILE A 290 2.36 -4.45 -20.48
CA ILE A 290 1.25 -4.00 -21.31
C ILE A 290 1.51 -4.45 -22.75
N ASP A 291 2.71 -4.22 -23.28
CA ASP A 291 3.12 -4.65 -24.62
C ASP A 291 2.99 -6.18 -24.80
N ASP A 292 3.42 -6.97 -23.80
CA ASP A 292 3.30 -8.43 -23.82
C ASP A 292 1.83 -8.88 -23.82
N PHE A 293 0.97 -8.21 -23.06
CA PHE A 293 -0.47 -8.50 -23.06
C PHE A 293 -1.12 -8.14 -24.40
N GLU A 294 -0.81 -6.96 -24.96
CA GLU A 294 -1.30 -6.52 -26.27
C GLU A 294 -0.83 -7.46 -27.40
N ALA A 295 0.41 -7.93 -27.32
CA ALA A 295 0.95 -8.91 -28.26
C ALA A 295 0.16 -10.22 -28.22
N VAL A 296 -0.15 -10.72 -27.02
CA VAL A 296 -0.97 -11.92 -26.82
C VAL A 296 -2.41 -11.72 -27.32
N GLU A 297 -3.01 -10.56 -27.10
CA GLU A 297 -4.35 -10.23 -27.62
C GLU A 297 -4.35 -10.14 -29.16
N ALA A 298 -3.33 -9.53 -29.74
CA ALA A 298 -3.15 -9.47 -31.18
C ALA A 298 -3.00 -10.88 -31.77
N ASP A 299 -2.21 -11.74 -31.14
CA ASP A 299 -2.03 -13.12 -31.59
C ASP A 299 -3.30 -13.97 -31.42
N TYR A 300 -4.10 -13.72 -30.37
CA TYR A 300 -5.44 -14.31 -30.23
C TYR A 300 -6.33 -13.94 -31.41
N SER A 301 -6.36 -12.65 -31.76
CA SER A 301 -7.23 -12.16 -32.84
C SER A 301 -6.88 -12.79 -34.19
N LYS A 302 -5.58 -12.99 -34.47
CA LYS A 302 -5.09 -13.69 -35.66
C LYS A 302 -5.49 -15.16 -35.63
N TRP A 303 -5.23 -15.85 -34.52
CA TRP A 303 -5.60 -17.25 -34.33
C TRP A 303 -7.10 -17.46 -34.53
N ALA A 304 -7.94 -16.61 -33.93
CA ALA A 304 -9.39 -16.72 -34.03
C ALA A 304 -9.89 -16.49 -35.48
N ALA A 305 -9.27 -15.57 -36.21
CA ALA A 305 -9.58 -15.34 -37.62
C ALA A 305 -9.21 -16.56 -38.49
N ASP A 306 -8.04 -17.14 -38.29
CA ASP A 306 -7.58 -18.33 -39.01
C ASP A 306 -8.40 -19.57 -38.65
N ALA A 307 -8.73 -19.75 -37.37
CA ALA A 307 -9.62 -20.81 -36.91
C ALA A 307 -11.01 -20.70 -37.57
N GLN A 308 -11.59 -19.51 -37.62
CA GLN A 308 -12.89 -19.28 -38.27
C GLN A 308 -12.82 -19.48 -39.78
N LYS A 309 -11.72 -19.07 -40.43
CA LYS A 309 -11.48 -19.33 -41.85
C LYS A 309 -11.42 -20.83 -42.13
N ARG A 310 -10.68 -21.60 -41.33
CA ARG A 310 -10.60 -23.07 -41.50
C ARG A 310 -11.96 -23.73 -41.24
N ILE A 311 -12.71 -23.32 -40.22
CA ILE A 311 -14.09 -23.83 -40.01
C ILE A 311 -14.97 -23.58 -41.24
N PHE A 312 -14.89 -22.40 -41.86
CA PHE A 312 -15.64 -22.08 -43.07
C PHE A 312 -15.21 -22.91 -44.29
N GLU A 313 -13.90 -23.10 -44.50
CA GLU A 313 -13.38 -23.96 -45.55
C GLU A 313 -13.87 -25.40 -45.41
N LEU A 314 -13.88 -25.92 -44.18
CA LEU A 314 -14.40 -27.26 -43.90
C LEU A 314 -15.93 -27.35 -44.11
N ASP A 315 -16.67 -26.30 -43.79
CA ASP A 315 -18.12 -26.23 -44.04
C ASP A 315 -18.46 -26.22 -45.54
N MET A 316 -17.67 -25.50 -46.34
CA MET A 316 -17.78 -25.54 -47.80
C MET A 316 -17.45 -26.93 -48.36
N LEU A 317 -16.43 -27.61 -47.83
CA LEU A 317 -16.09 -28.97 -48.26
C LEU A 317 -17.21 -29.97 -47.92
N MET A 318 -17.85 -29.84 -46.76
CA MET A 318 -19.00 -30.67 -46.38
C MET A 318 -20.26 -30.43 -47.22
N THR A 319 -20.46 -29.22 -47.75
CA THR A 319 -21.64 -28.87 -48.55
C THR A 319 -21.49 -29.21 -50.04
N CYS A 320 -20.26 -29.41 -50.52
CA CYS A 320 -19.97 -29.83 -51.89
C CYS A 320 -19.88 -31.35 -52.11
N THR A 321 -19.88 -32.16 -51.04
CA THR A 321 -19.93 -33.64 -51.09
C THR A 321 -21.35 -34.16 -50.86
#